data_AF-A0A7N2LID0-F1
#
_entry.id   AF-A0A7N2LID0-F1
#
_cell.length_a   1.000
_cell.length_b   1.000
_cell.length_c   1.000
_cell.angle_alpha   90.00
_cell.angle_beta   90.00
_cell.angle_gamma   90.00
#
_symmetry.space_group_name_H-M   'P 1'
#
loop_
_entity.id
_entity.type
_entity.pdbx_description
1 polymer ?
#
loop_
_entity_poly.entity_id
_entity_poly.type
_entity_poly.pdbx_seq_one_letter_code
_entity_poly.pdbx_strand_id
1 'polypeptide(L)'
;MEAELGCNPSFVWRSLLEARELVGAGTVWQVGDGQSIEVSDHRWLNNPPQFRPGIDTNLKVADLIDQQTRQWNKPLLQATFQQSTMNDILRIKIAYWVALRLNQPENAEHSTAREDKKFWNKMWKLHLPPKVRNFIWRACSDILPTSTNLCRRRIPVASTCTICQQQEETVAHVLWECPLARNVWGMVKGQLQKCNSETPNFYILAQQMEEKLPKKDLELWAMVS
;
A
#
# COMPACT_ATOMS: atom_id res chain seq x y z
N MET A 1 3.07 18.77 -14.30
CA MET A 1 1.76 18.95 -13.62
C MET A 1 1.10 20.16 -14.26
N GLU A 2 0.33 19.95 -15.33
CA GLU A 2 -0.15 21.04 -16.23
C GLU A 2 -1.68 21.16 -16.24
N ALA A 3 -2.37 20.66 -15.22
CA ALA A 3 -3.81 20.74 -15.16
C ALA A 3 -4.28 22.19 -14.91
N GLU A 4 -5.26 22.63 -15.69
CA GLU A 4 -5.90 23.95 -15.57
C GLU A 4 -7.25 23.87 -14.83
N LEU A 5 -7.70 25.02 -14.31
CA LEU A 5 -8.96 25.15 -13.61
C LEU A 5 -10.10 25.21 -14.65
N GLY A 6 -10.82 24.10 -14.85
CA GLY A 6 -11.97 24.04 -15.76
C GLY A 6 -13.16 24.90 -15.31
N CYS A 7 -14.23 24.93 -16.11
CA CYS A 7 -15.36 25.87 -15.94
C CYS A 7 -16.18 25.71 -14.63
N ASN A 8 -16.09 24.57 -13.93
CA ASN A 8 -16.73 24.37 -12.63
C ASN A 8 -16.00 23.33 -11.75
N PRO A 9 -14.86 23.71 -11.15
CA PRO A 9 -14.05 22.80 -10.35
C PRO A 9 -14.66 22.64 -8.95
N SER A 10 -14.67 21.41 -8.45
CA SER A 10 -15.10 21.13 -7.07
C SER A 10 -14.17 21.81 -6.05
N PHE A 11 -14.67 22.02 -4.82
CA PHE A 11 -13.87 22.59 -3.74
C PHE A 11 -12.56 21.82 -3.51
N VAL A 12 -12.64 20.48 -3.54
CA VAL A 12 -11.46 19.59 -3.44
C VAL A 12 -10.46 19.87 -4.55
N TRP A 13 -10.93 20.08 -5.79
CA TRP A 13 -10.05 20.33 -6.93
C TRP A 13 -9.36 21.70 -6.85
N ARG A 14 -10.03 22.72 -6.32
CA ARG A 14 -9.44 24.04 -6.06
C ARG A 14 -8.36 23.95 -4.98
N SER A 15 -8.66 23.29 -3.86
CA SER A 15 -7.69 23.10 -2.78
C SER A 15 -6.46 22.29 -3.23
N LEU A 16 -6.65 21.27 -4.06
CA LEU A 16 -5.53 20.51 -4.64
C LEU A 16 -4.71 21.35 -5.62
N LEU A 17 -5.35 22.22 -6.42
CA LEU A 17 -4.65 23.10 -7.34
C LEU A 17 -3.84 24.18 -6.59
N GLU A 18 -4.39 24.73 -5.50
CA GLU A 18 -3.67 25.67 -4.61
C GLU A 18 -2.49 25.00 -3.91
N ALA A 19 -2.66 23.75 -3.46
CA ALA A 19 -1.58 22.98 -2.84
C ALA A 19 -0.52 22.50 -3.85
N ARG A 20 -0.76 22.61 -5.16
CA ARG A 20 0.13 22.11 -6.24
C ARG A 20 1.53 22.68 -6.14
N GLU A 21 1.68 23.97 -5.89
CA GLU A 21 2.99 24.61 -5.78
C GLU A 21 3.78 24.07 -4.58
N LEU A 22 3.08 23.83 -3.47
CA LEU A 22 3.67 23.30 -2.24
C LEU A 22 4.05 21.82 -2.39
N VAL A 23 3.21 21.03 -3.06
CA VAL A 23 3.52 19.64 -3.45
C VAL A 23 4.69 19.62 -4.43
N GLY A 24 4.67 20.46 -5.47
CA GLY A 24 5.73 20.56 -6.47
C GLY A 24 7.09 20.90 -5.87
N ALA A 25 7.12 21.81 -4.89
CA ALA A 25 8.34 22.18 -4.16
C ALA A 25 8.88 21.06 -3.26
N GLY A 26 8.02 20.15 -2.77
CA GLY A 26 8.39 19.03 -1.92
C GLY A 26 8.57 17.68 -2.64
N THR A 27 8.29 17.61 -3.94
CA THR A 27 8.37 16.38 -4.73
C THR A 27 9.68 16.24 -5.49
N VAL A 28 10.22 15.02 -5.51
CA VAL A 28 11.37 14.63 -6.33
C VAL A 28 10.85 13.83 -7.53
N TRP A 29 11.42 14.08 -8.71
CA TRP A 29 11.12 13.34 -9.93
C TRP A 29 11.51 11.89 -9.78
N GLN A 30 10.57 11.02 -10.10
CA GLN A 30 10.85 9.60 -10.20
C GLN A 30 11.55 9.32 -11.54
N VAL A 31 12.76 8.75 -11.49
CA VAL A 31 13.56 8.48 -12.69
C VAL A 31 12.95 7.31 -13.48
N GLY A 32 12.35 7.62 -14.64
CA GLY A 32 11.85 6.65 -15.62
C GLY A 32 12.93 6.17 -16.58
N ASP A 33 12.83 6.61 -17.84
CA ASP A 33 13.84 6.42 -18.88
C ASP A 33 14.96 7.47 -18.83
N GLY A 34 14.75 8.57 -18.08
CA GLY A 34 15.71 9.65 -17.88
C GLY A 34 15.89 10.58 -19.08
N GLN A 35 15.11 10.45 -20.15
CA GLN A 35 15.31 11.22 -21.40
C GLN A 35 14.90 12.70 -21.29
N SER A 36 14.03 13.00 -20.33
CA SER A 36 13.51 14.35 -20.08
C SER A 36 14.08 14.99 -18.82
N ILE A 37 15.06 14.36 -18.18
CA ILE A 37 15.66 14.84 -16.93
C ILE A 37 17.11 15.19 -17.21
N GLU A 38 17.44 16.47 -17.05
CA GLU A 38 18.83 16.92 -17.07
C GLU A 38 19.52 16.53 -15.76
N VAL A 39 20.76 16.09 -15.89
CA VAL A 39 21.56 15.65 -14.75
C VAL A 39 21.89 16.80 -13.79
N SER A 40 22.02 18.02 -14.31
CA SER A 40 22.24 19.25 -13.55
C SER A 40 21.04 19.65 -12.68
N ASP A 41 19.82 19.22 -13.03
CA ASP A 41 18.64 19.52 -12.24
C ASP A 41 18.70 18.76 -10.90
N HIS A 42 18.47 19.45 -9.80
CA HIS A 42 18.43 18.82 -8.48
C HIS A 42 17.10 18.11 -8.23
N ARG A 43 16.06 18.36 -9.02
CA ARG A 43 14.70 17.85 -8.74
C ARG A 43 14.54 16.33 -8.85
N TRP A 44 15.54 15.56 -9.28
CA TRP A 44 15.51 14.08 -9.27
C TRP A 44 16.36 13.46 -8.14
N LEU A 45 17.01 14.29 -7.32
CA LEU A 45 17.78 13.92 -6.14
C LEU A 45 17.27 14.69 -4.92
N ASN A 46 17.48 14.16 -3.71
CA ASN A 46 17.13 14.88 -2.48
C ASN A 46 18.10 16.03 -2.18
N ASN A 47 19.32 15.94 -2.71
CA ASN A 47 20.38 16.91 -2.54
C ASN A 47 20.90 17.33 -3.93
N PRO A 48 21.37 18.58 -4.08
CA PRO A 48 21.93 19.03 -5.34
C PRO A 48 23.13 18.15 -5.76
N PRO A 49 23.21 17.76 -7.04
CA PRO A 49 24.28 16.89 -7.53
C PRO A 49 25.64 17.57 -7.41
N GLN A 50 26.62 16.87 -6.84
CA GLN A 50 28.00 17.33 -6.70
C GLN A 50 28.85 16.75 -7.83
N PHE A 51 29.16 17.59 -8.81
CA PHE A 51 29.99 17.23 -9.95
C PHE A 51 31.48 17.29 -9.61
N ARG A 52 32.27 16.51 -10.36
CA ARG A 52 33.73 16.73 -10.39
C ARG A 52 34.05 17.96 -11.25
N PRO A 53 35.13 18.71 -10.91
CA PRO A 53 35.48 19.92 -11.64
C PRO A 53 35.87 19.62 -13.10
N GLY A 54 35.40 20.46 -14.04
CA GLY A 54 35.79 20.40 -15.45
C GLY A 54 34.92 19.51 -16.34
N ILE A 55 33.71 19.15 -15.91
CA ILE A 55 32.80 18.26 -16.64
C ILE A 55 31.68 19.06 -17.29
N ASP A 56 31.37 18.73 -18.55
CA ASP A 56 30.19 19.24 -19.25
C ASP A 56 28.92 18.64 -18.62
N THR A 57 28.05 19.51 -18.12
CA THR A 57 26.81 19.13 -17.42
C THR A 57 25.62 18.95 -18.36
N ASN A 58 25.81 19.03 -19.68
CA ASN A 58 24.76 18.76 -20.69
C ASN A 58 24.47 17.26 -20.85
N LEU A 59 24.30 16.56 -19.74
CA LEU A 59 23.98 15.13 -19.71
C LEU A 59 22.53 14.94 -19.29
N LYS A 60 21.88 13.94 -19.88
CA LYS A 60 20.56 13.48 -19.43
C LYS A 60 20.72 12.29 -18.50
N VAL A 61 19.75 12.09 -17.61
CA VAL A 61 19.77 10.94 -16.70
C VAL A 61 19.74 9.62 -17.48
N ALA A 62 19.16 9.62 -18.69
CA ALA A 62 19.22 8.50 -19.62
C ALA A 62 20.65 8.06 -19.98
N ASP A 63 21.58 9.01 -20.12
CA ASP A 63 22.97 8.73 -20.51
C ASP A 63 23.74 8.04 -19.37
N LEU A 64 23.28 8.23 -18.13
CA LEU A 64 23.82 7.56 -16.94
C LEU A 64 23.33 6.11 -16.80
N ILE A 65 22.39 5.67 -17.64
CA ILE A 65 21.79 4.34 -17.61
C ILE A 65 22.31 3.56 -18.82
N ASP A 66 22.91 2.40 -18.57
CA ASP A 66 23.29 1.48 -19.64
C ASP A 66 22.03 0.83 -20.21
N GLN A 67 21.77 1.02 -21.51
CA GLN A 67 20.57 0.51 -22.17
C GLN A 67 20.55 -1.01 -22.32
N GLN A 68 21.72 -1.66 -22.40
CA GLN A 68 21.85 -3.10 -22.55
C GLN A 68 21.68 -3.81 -21.20
N THR A 69 22.39 -3.34 -20.18
CA THR A 69 22.36 -3.95 -18.84
C THR A 69 21.23 -3.40 -17.96
N ARG A 70 20.63 -2.27 -18.37
CA ARG A 70 19.52 -1.58 -17.67
C ARG A 70 19.86 -1.22 -16.23
N GLN A 71 21.14 -0.93 -16.00
CA GLN A 71 21.69 -0.53 -14.72
C GLN A 71 22.35 0.83 -14.85
N TRP A 72 22.53 1.50 -13.72
CA TRP A 72 23.37 2.69 -13.66
C TRP A 72 24.79 2.35 -14.16
N ASN A 73 25.28 3.14 -15.11
CA ASN A 73 26.63 3.05 -15.64
C ASN A 73 27.62 3.52 -14.56
N LYS A 74 28.04 2.60 -13.68
CA LYS A 74 28.94 2.91 -12.56
C LYS A 74 30.24 3.60 -12.99
N PRO A 75 30.92 3.15 -14.08
CA PRO A 75 32.09 3.87 -14.59
C PRO A 75 31.81 5.34 -14.93
N LEU A 76 30.70 5.62 -15.62
CA LEU A 76 30.32 6.99 -15.97
C LEU A 76 29.94 7.79 -14.72
N LEU A 77 29.22 7.20 -13.77
CA LEU A 77 28.90 7.86 -12.50
C LEU A 77 30.16 8.23 -11.71
N GLN A 78 31.18 7.36 -11.69
CA GLN A 78 32.47 7.61 -11.03
C GLN A 78 33.25 8.74 -11.67
N ALA A 79 33.16 8.86 -13.00
CA ALA A 79 33.78 9.95 -13.74
C ALA A 79 33.06 11.29 -13.53
N THR A 80 31.73 11.28 -13.41
CA THR A 80 30.89 12.50 -13.41
C THR A 80 30.65 13.10 -12.02
N PHE A 81 30.46 12.28 -10.99
CA PHE A 81 30.00 12.74 -9.67
C PHE A 81 31.01 12.51 -8.55
N GLN A 82 30.83 13.23 -7.45
CA GLN A 82 31.45 12.91 -6.16
C GLN A 82 30.79 11.69 -5.53
N GLN A 83 31.53 11.01 -4.65
CA GLN A 83 31.10 9.74 -4.05
C GLN A 83 29.78 9.86 -3.26
N SER A 84 29.52 11.01 -2.65
CA SER A 84 28.27 11.36 -1.96
C SER A 84 27.06 11.23 -2.91
N THR A 85 27.07 12.01 -4.00
CA THR A 85 26.01 12.03 -5.02
C THR A 85 25.88 10.68 -5.73
N MET A 86 26.99 10.00 -6.02
CA MET A 86 26.95 8.65 -6.57
C MET A 86 26.16 7.66 -5.71
N ASN A 87 26.38 7.68 -4.40
CA ASN A 87 25.68 6.79 -3.47
C ASN A 87 24.18 7.10 -3.45
N ASP A 88 23.80 8.37 -3.55
CA ASP A 88 22.40 8.79 -3.63
C ASP A 88 21.76 8.33 -4.94
N ILE A 89 22.45 8.46 -6.08
CA ILE A 89 21.97 7.98 -7.39
C ILE A 89 21.79 6.46 -7.38
N LEU A 90 22.76 5.71 -6.86
CA LEU A 90 22.70 4.23 -6.81
C LEU A 90 21.57 3.70 -5.92
N ARG A 91 21.07 4.51 -4.97
CA ARG A 91 19.88 4.17 -4.15
C ARG A 91 18.58 4.36 -4.90
N ILE A 92 18.56 5.15 -5.99
CA ILE A 92 17.38 5.34 -6.81
C ILE A 92 17.10 4.07 -7.59
N LYS A 93 15.93 3.49 -7.34
CA LYS A 93 15.37 2.43 -8.17
C LYS A 93 14.83 3.06 -9.46
N ILE A 94 15.45 2.74 -10.59
CA ILE A 94 14.96 3.18 -11.91
C ILE A 94 13.52 2.65 -12.07
N ALA A 95 12.55 3.54 -12.33
CA ALA A 95 11.13 3.21 -12.36
C ALA A 95 10.77 2.19 -13.45
N TYR A 96 11.64 2.03 -14.45
CA TYR A 96 11.59 0.91 -15.38
C TYR A 96 11.50 -0.44 -14.65
N TRP A 97 12.19 -0.64 -13.52
CA TRP A 97 12.06 -1.85 -12.69
C TRP A 97 10.70 -1.99 -12.03
N VAL A 98 10.05 -0.88 -11.68
CA VAL A 98 8.69 -0.87 -11.13
C VAL A 98 7.69 -1.22 -12.22
N ALA A 99 7.81 -0.60 -13.40
CA ALA A 99 6.97 -0.88 -14.56
C ALA A 99 7.16 -2.31 -15.08
N LEU A 100 8.40 -2.82 -15.13
CA LEU A 100 8.69 -4.19 -15.55
C LEU A 100 8.16 -5.22 -14.53
N ARG A 101 8.21 -4.91 -13.23
CA ARG A 101 7.59 -5.75 -12.18
C ARG A 101 6.07 -5.76 -12.27
N LEU A 102 5.46 -4.68 -12.74
CA LEU A 102 4.02 -4.59 -13.01
C LEU A 102 3.64 -5.25 -14.36
N ASN A 103 4.58 -5.37 -15.30
CA ASN A 103 4.39 -5.96 -16.64
C ASN A 103 4.91 -7.41 -16.77
N GLN A 104 5.32 -8.06 -15.68
CA GLN A 104 5.54 -9.51 -15.72
C GLN A 104 4.17 -10.19 -15.92
N PRO A 105 4.02 -11.08 -16.92
CA PRO A 105 2.81 -11.90 -17.01
C PRO A 105 2.68 -12.68 -15.70
N GLU A 106 1.53 -12.57 -15.05
CA GLU A 106 1.15 -13.24 -13.80
C GLU A 106 1.41 -14.76 -13.91
N ASN A 107 2.63 -15.22 -13.63
CA ASN A 107 2.99 -16.64 -13.55
C ASN A 107 3.81 -16.93 -12.28
N ALA A 108 3.44 -16.26 -11.19
CA ALA A 108 3.75 -16.69 -9.84
C ALA A 108 2.47 -16.60 -9.01
N GLU A 109 1.41 -17.30 -9.43
CA GLU A 109 0.30 -17.61 -8.53
C GLU A 109 0.85 -18.60 -7.48
N HIS A 110 1.34 -18.07 -6.36
CA HIS A 110 1.50 -18.88 -5.15
C HIS A 110 0.13 -19.50 -4.80
N SER A 111 0.10 -20.69 -4.21
CA SER A 111 -1.17 -21.37 -3.84
C SER A 111 -2.14 -20.46 -3.08
N THR A 112 -1.59 -19.55 -2.26
CA THR A 112 -2.34 -18.50 -1.54
C THR A 112 -3.05 -17.52 -2.47
N ALA A 113 -2.42 -17.02 -3.53
CA ALA A 113 -3.03 -16.06 -4.46
C ALA A 113 -4.23 -16.66 -5.23
N ARG A 114 -4.16 -17.95 -5.57
CA ARG A 114 -5.27 -18.66 -6.24
C ARG A 114 -6.44 -18.90 -5.30
N GLU A 115 -6.16 -19.21 -4.03
CA GLU A 115 -7.15 -19.34 -2.97
C GLU A 115 -7.82 -17.99 -2.65
N ASP A 116 -7.03 -16.92 -2.53
CA ASP A 116 -7.52 -15.56 -2.34
C ASP A 116 -8.47 -15.14 -3.47
N LYS A 117 -8.11 -15.42 -4.72
CA LYS A 117 -8.96 -15.12 -5.88
C LYS A 117 -10.29 -15.85 -5.83
N LYS A 118 -10.31 -17.12 -5.45
CA LYS A 118 -11.55 -17.91 -5.29
C LYS A 118 -12.41 -17.38 -4.15
N PHE A 119 -11.81 -17.12 -2.99
CA PHE A 119 -12.48 -16.57 -1.81
C PHE A 119 -13.14 -15.23 -2.14
N TRP A 120 -12.38 -14.29 -2.70
CA TRP A 120 -12.91 -12.97 -3.06
C TRP A 120 -14.02 -13.07 -4.12
N ASN A 121 -13.87 -13.90 -5.15
CA ASN A 121 -14.92 -14.09 -6.15
C ASN A 121 -16.26 -14.55 -5.56
N LYS A 122 -16.26 -15.29 -4.45
CA LYS A 122 -17.49 -15.66 -3.73
C LYS A 122 -17.98 -14.51 -2.85
N MET A 123 -17.08 -13.89 -2.07
CA MET A 123 -17.41 -12.77 -1.18
C MET A 123 -18.02 -11.57 -1.93
N TRP A 124 -17.50 -11.23 -3.12
CA TRP A 124 -18.03 -10.13 -3.94
C TRP A 124 -19.40 -10.45 -4.58
N LYS A 125 -19.84 -11.72 -4.61
CA LYS A 125 -21.17 -12.15 -5.09
C LYS A 125 -22.25 -12.16 -3.99
N LEU A 126 -21.89 -11.82 -2.75
CA LEU A 126 -22.83 -11.68 -1.64
C LEU A 126 -23.64 -10.38 -1.77
N HIS A 127 -24.90 -10.41 -1.35
CA HIS A 127 -25.79 -9.26 -1.32
C HIS A 127 -25.49 -8.39 -0.09
N LEU A 128 -24.35 -7.71 -0.14
CA LEU A 128 -23.87 -6.83 0.92
C LEU A 128 -23.86 -5.38 0.44
N PRO A 129 -24.22 -4.42 1.30
CA PRO A 129 -23.99 -3.01 1.03
C PRO A 129 -22.50 -2.77 0.70
N PRO A 130 -22.16 -1.87 -0.24
CA PRO A 130 -20.77 -1.61 -0.64
C PRO A 130 -19.82 -1.29 0.54
N LYS A 131 -20.35 -0.58 1.55
CA LYS A 131 -19.60 -0.22 2.77
C LYS A 131 -19.18 -1.46 3.58
N VAL A 132 -20.08 -2.44 3.74
CA VAL A 132 -19.81 -3.69 4.45
C VAL A 132 -18.77 -4.50 3.70
N ARG A 133 -18.92 -4.59 2.37
CA ARG A 133 -17.98 -5.34 1.54
C ARG A 133 -16.56 -4.75 1.58
N ASN A 134 -16.46 -3.43 1.52
CA ASN A 134 -15.18 -2.74 1.68
C ASN A 134 -14.61 -2.95 3.09
N PHE A 135 -15.44 -2.89 4.13
CA PHE A 135 -15.02 -3.13 5.50
C PHE A 135 -14.43 -4.53 5.68
N ILE A 136 -15.13 -5.58 5.22
CA ILE A 136 -14.62 -6.97 5.27
C ILE A 136 -13.31 -7.11 4.50
N TRP A 137 -13.18 -6.48 3.33
CA TRP A 137 -11.91 -6.45 2.60
C TRP A 137 -10.79 -5.83 3.44
N ARG A 138 -11.02 -4.67 4.06
CA ARG A 138 -10.04 -4.02 4.94
C ARG A 138 -9.69 -4.85 6.18
N ALA A 139 -10.67 -5.56 6.74
CA ALA A 139 -10.48 -6.45 7.89
C ALA A 139 -9.63 -7.66 7.52
N CYS A 140 -9.95 -8.34 6.41
CA CYS A 140 -9.19 -9.48 5.89
C CYS A 140 -7.77 -9.09 5.46
N SER A 141 -7.56 -7.88 4.95
CA SER A 141 -6.23 -7.38 4.58
C SER A 141 -5.41 -6.84 5.77
N ASP A 142 -5.92 -6.92 7.01
CA ASP A 142 -5.26 -6.43 8.23
C ASP A 142 -4.82 -4.95 8.13
N ILE A 143 -5.69 -4.10 7.56
CA ILE A 143 -5.43 -2.66 7.38
C ILE A 143 -6.38 -1.76 8.18
N LEU A 144 -7.19 -2.34 9.07
CA LEU A 144 -7.97 -1.55 10.03
C LEU A 144 -7.02 -0.90 11.05
N PRO A 145 -7.37 0.31 11.56
CA PRO A 145 -6.51 1.08 12.46
C PRO A 145 -6.58 0.53 13.90
N THR A 146 -6.19 -0.73 14.09
CA THR A 146 -6.08 -1.35 15.42
C THR A 146 -4.76 -0.96 16.09
N SER A 147 -4.69 -1.02 17.42
CA SER A 147 -3.44 -0.67 18.13
C SER A 147 -2.22 -1.44 17.64
N THR A 148 -2.35 -2.74 17.35
CA THR A 148 -1.23 -3.52 16.79
C THR A 148 -0.76 -3.00 15.43
N ASN A 149 -1.69 -2.59 14.56
CA ASN A 149 -1.34 -2.02 13.25
C ASN A 149 -0.76 -0.61 13.35
N LEU A 150 -1.19 0.19 14.31
CA LEU A 150 -0.60 1.49 14.62
C LEU A 150 0.83 1.33 15.16
N CYS A 151 1.06 0.40 16.09
CA CYS A 151 2.39 0.06 16.60
C CYS A 151 3.33 -0.43 15.49
N ARG A 152 2.86 -1.30 14.58
CA ARG A 152 3.63 -1.75 13.39
C ARG A 152 4.05 -0.58 12.50
N ARG A 153 3.24 0.47 12.43
CA ARG A 153 3.55 1.72 11.72
C ARG A 153 4.35 2.73 12.55
N ARG A 154 4.88 2.31 13.70
CA ARG A 154 5.71 3.10 14.63
C ARG A 154 4.97 4.29 15.26
N ILE A 155 3.64 4.20 15.39
CA ILE A 155 2.85 5.17 16.14
C ILE A 155 2.82 4.72 17.61
N PRO A 156 3.23 5.55 18.57
CA PRO A 156 3.34 5.17 19.97
C PRO A 156 1.95 5.09 20.63
N VAL A 157 1.37 3.90 20.64
CA VAL A 157 0.12 3.57 21.35
C VAL A 157 0.31 2.29 22.17
N ALA A 158 -0.52 2.09 23.19
CA ALA A 158 -0.54 0.82 23.92
C ALA A 158 -1.07 -0.29 22.99
N SER A 159 -0.37 -1.43 22.91
CA SER A 159 -0.79 -2.55 22.04
C SER A 159 -2.03 -3.29 22.56
N THR A 160 -2.43 -3.04 23.81
CA THR A 160 -3.57 -3.67 24.46
C THR A 160 -4.91 -3.10 23.96
N CYS A 161 -5.92 -3.96 23.91
CA CYS A 161 -7.28 -3.60 23.56
C CYS A 161 -7.85 -2.61 24.57
N THR A 162 -8.31 -1.46 24.08
CA THR A 162 -8.89 -0.40 24.93
C THR A 162 -10.21 -0.81 25.59
N ILE A 163 -10.90 -1.81 24.99
CA ILE A 163 -12.20 -2.29 25.44
C ILE A 163 -12.06 -3.32 26.56
N CYS A 164 -11.25 -4.36 26.36
CA CYS A 164 -11.16 -5.49 27.30
C CYS A 164 -9.92 -5.44 28.18
N GLN A 165 -8.86 -4.74 27.77
CA GLN A 165 -7.57 -4.63 28.47
C GLN A 165 -6.88 -5.97 28.78
N GLN A 166 -7.27 -7.05 28.09
CA GLN A 166 -6.78 -8.41 28.38
C GLN A 166 -5.76 -8.92 27.35
N GLN A 167 -5.87 -8.50 26.09
CA GLN A 167 -5.06 -8.98 24.96
C GLN A 167 -4.69 -7.83 24.03
N GLU A 168 -3.78 -8.10 23.09
CA GLU A 168 -3.43 -7.15 22.05
C GLU A 168 -4.62 -6.85 21.12
N GLU A 169 -4.76 -5.58 20.73
CA GLU A 169 -5.84 -5.14 19.85
C GLU A 169 -5.55 -5.50 18.39
N THR A 170 -5.81 -6.75 18.03
CA THR A 170 -5.77 -7.22 16.63
C THR A 170 -7.15 -7.08 15.97
N VAL A 171 -7.21 -7.17 14.64
CA VAL A 171 -8.51 -7.17 13.92
C VAL A 171 -9.38 -8.36 14.34
N ALA A 172 -8.79 -9.55 14.45
CA ALA A 172 -9.49 -10.74 14.95
C ALA A 172 -9.99 -10.52 16.38
N HIS A 173 -9.18 -9.90 17.24
CA HIS A 173 -9.57 -9.60 18.59
C HIS A 173 -10.78 -8.67 18.63
N VAL A 174 -10.72 -7.50 17.99
CA VAL A 174 -11.80 -6.49 18.08
C VAL A 174 -13.11 -7.00 17.47
N LEU A 175 -13.06 -7.75 16.36
CA LEU A 175 -14.28 -8.18 15.65
C LEU A 175 -14.82 -9.53 16.12
N TRP A 176 -13.97 -10.40 16.69
CA TRP A 176 -14.34 -11.78 17.02
C TRP A 176 -13.93 -12.28 18.41
N GLU A 177 -12.82 -11.89 19.01
CA GLU A 177 -12.40 -12.52 20.28
C GLU A 177 -12.76 -11.68 21.50
N CYS A 178 -12.84 -10.36 21.36
CA CYS A 178 -13.10 -9.40 22.41
C CYS A 178 -14.41 -9.72 23.14
N PRO A 179 -14.46 -9.65 24.48
CA PRO A 179 -15.69 -9.82 25.25
C PRO A 179 -16.85 -8.96 24.75
N LEU A 180 -16.59 -7.71 24.33
CA LEU A 180 -17.62 -6.85 23.74
C LEU A 180 -18.17 -7.43 22.45
N ALA A 181 -17.29 -7.85 21.54
CA ALA A 181 -17.70 -8.53 20.32
C ALA A 181 -18.51 -9.80 20.64
N ARG A 182 -18.13 -10.58 21.66
CA ARG A 182 -18.90 -11.77 22.10
C ARG A 182 -20.33 -11.42 22.48
N ASN A 183 -20.53 -10.30 23.18
CA ASN A 183 -21.86 -9.87 23.55
C ASN A 183 -22.69 -9.49 22.30
N VAL A 184 -22.10 -8.75 21.35
CA VAL A 184 -22.77 -8.38 20.08
C VAL A 184 -23.18 -9.62 19.30
N TRP A 185 -22.25 -10.57 19.12
CA TRP A 185 -22.53 -11.83 18.42
C TRP A 185 -23.58 -12.68 19.15
N GLY A 186 -23.63 -12.64 20.48
CA GLY A 186 -24.66 -13.32 21.29
C GLY A 186 -26.08 -12.76 21.12
N MET A 187 -26.23 -11.53 20.60
CA MET A 187 -27.54 -10.93 20.31
C MET A 187 -28.11 -11.36 18.96
N VAL A 188 -27.29 -11.94 18.07
CA VAL A 188 -27.72 -12.38 16.74
C VAL A 188 -28.49 -13.68 16.87
N LYS A 189 -29.75 -13.69 16.41
CA LYS A 189 -30.57 -14.91 16.37
C LYS A 189 -30.04 -15.87 15.29
N GLY A 190 -29.49 -17.03 15.66
CA GLY A 190 -29.11 -18.06 14.69
C GLY A 190 -27.98 -19.00 15.14
N GLN A 191 -27.53 -19.87 14.21
CA GLN A 191 -26.48 -20.88 14.40
C GLN A 191 -25.05 -20.31 14.49
N LEU A 192 -24.88 -18.99 14.43
CA LEU A 192 -23.58 -18.32 14.56
C LEU A 192 -23.13 -18.28 16.02
N GLN A 193 -23.03 -19.44 16.66
CA GLN A 193 -22.31 -19.57 17.92
C GLN A 193 -20.81 -19.53 17.63
N LYS A 194 -20.08 -18.68 18.36
CA LYS A 194 -18.63 -18.53 18.16
C LYS A 194 -17.96 -19.90 18.20
N CYS A 195 -17.27 -20.25 17.12
CA CYS A 195 -16.31 -21.33 17.13
C CYS A 195 -15.11 -20.88 17.99
N ASN A 196 -14.75 -21.68 18.98
CA ASN A 196 -13.48 -21.54 19.70
C ASN A 196 -12.35 -21.90 18.73
N SER A 197 -11.89 -20.94 17.96
CA SER A 197 -10.63 -21.05 17.24
C SER A 197 -9.75 -19.89 17.70
N GLU A 198 -8.60 -20.23 18.29
CA GLU A 198 -7.45 -19.34 18.32
C GLU A 198 -7.05 -19.12 16.85
N THR A 199 -7.65 -18.12 16.20
CA THR A 199 -7.34 -17.81 14.81
C THR A 199 -6.20 -16.80 14.76
N PRO A 200 -5.12 -17.07 14.00
CA PRO A 200 -3.97 -16.17 13.96
C PRO A 200 -4.30 -14.79 13.34
N ASN A 201 -5.35 -14.70 12.52
CA ASN A 201 -5.85 -13.43 11.98
C ASN A 201 -7.30 -13.55 11.47
N PHE A 202 -7.92 -12.40 11.16
CA PHE A 202 -9.32 -12.31 10.71
C PHE A 202 -9.54 -12.95 9.33
N TYR A 203 -8.51 -13.03 8.48
CA TYR A 203 -8.65 -13.64 7.15
C TYR A 203 -8.94 -15.14 7.24
N ILE A 204 -8.20 -15.87 8.08
CA ILE A 204 -8.43 -17.31 8.30
C ILE A 204 -9.83 -17.55 8.89
N LEU A 205 -10.26 -16.69 9.80
CA LEU A 205 -11.62 -16.73 10.33
C LEU A 205 -12.66 -16.56 9.20
N ALA A 206 -12.49 -15.57 8.34
CA ALA A 206 -13.40 -15.31 7.23
C ALA A 206 -13.47 -16.48 6.23
N GLN A 207 -12.34 -17.14 5.95
CA GLN A 207 -12.30 -18.35 5.13
C GLN A 207 -13.06 -19.51 5.78
N GLN A 208 -12.86 -19.74 7.09
CA GLN A 208 -13.60 -20.78 7.82
C GLN A 208 -15.12 -20.53 7.83
N MET A 209 -15.53 -19.27 7.90
CA MET A 209 -16.94 -18.89 7.84
C MET A 209 -17.51 -19.10 6.43
N GLU A 210 -16.75 -18.79 5.38
CA GLU A 210 -17.15 -19.07 4.00
C GLU A 210 -17.35 -20.56 3.73
N GLU A 211 -16.50 -21.42 4.29
CA GLU A 211 -16.60 -22.87 4.11
C GLU A 211 -17.75 -23.51 4.88
N LYS A 212 -18.05 -22.98 6.08
CA LYS A 212 -19.01 -23.61 7.01
C LYS A 212 -20.44 -23.08 6.90
N LEU A 213 -20.62 -21.83 6.45
CA LEU A 213 -21.91 -21.17 6.49
C LEU A 213 -22.62 -21.20 5.13
N PRO A 214 -23.95 -21.42 5.11
CA PRO A 214 -24.73 -21.18 3.90
C PRO A 214 -24.73 -19.69 3.57
N LYS A 215 -24.94 -19.37 2.28
CA LYS A 215 -24.84 -17.99 1.74
C LYS A 215 -25.56 -16.92 2.59
N LYS A 216 -26.77 -17.22 3.06
CA LYS A 216 -27.59 -16.28 3.85
C LYS A 216 -26.98 -15.98 5.23
N ASP A 217 -26.39 -16.99 5.85
CA ASP A 217 -25.76 -16.84 7.17
C ASP A 217 -24.37 -16.21 7.04
N LEU A 218 -23.68 -16.43 5.92
CA LEU A 218 -22.45 -15.72 5.58
C LEU A 218 -22.70 -14.22 5.32
N GLU A 219 -23.81 -13.89 4.66
CA GLU A 219 -24.25 -12.49 4.50
C GLU A 219 -24.55 -11.85 5.86
N LEU A 220 -25.26 -12.56 6.75
CA LEU A 220 -25.52 -12.09 8.11
C LEU A 220 -24.22 -11.92 8.92
N TRP A 221 -23.31 -12.88 8.83
CA TRP A 221 -22.00 -12.81 9.47
C TRP A 221 -21.22 -11.58 8.99
N ALA A 222 -21.18 -11.32 7.69
CA ALA A 222 -20.47 -10.16 7.14
C ALA A 222 -21.10 -8.82 7.56
N MET A 223 -22.41 -8.77 7.84
CA MET A 223 -23.10 -7.56 8.30
C MET A 223 -22.88 -7.26 9.79
N VAL A 224 -22.64 -8.29 10.60
CA VAL A 224 -22.43 -8.16 12.06
C VAL A 224 -20.96 -7.95 12.40
N SER A 225 -20.05 -8.51 11.59
CA SER A 225 -18.60 -8.30 11.69
C SER A 225 -18.24 -6.83 11.49
#